data_AF-A0A2S8Y8D5-F1
#
_entry.id   AF-A0A2S8Y8D5-F1
#
_cell.length_a   1.000
_cell.length_b   1.000
_cell.length_c   1.000
_cell.angle_alpha   90.00
_cell.angle_beta   90.00
_cell.angle_gamma   90.00
#
_symmetry.space_group_name_H-M   'P 1'
#
loop_
_entity.id
_entity.type
_entity.pdbx_description
1 polymer ?
#
loop_
_entity_poly.entity_id
_entity_poly.type
_entity_poly.pdbx_seq_one_letter_code
_entity_poly.pdbx_strand_id
1 'polypeptide(L)'
;MTIERRALLKGMAVGGVAGIAMASSGLGLANTVLGRSTSGQVPTRVLVSPEVAGSAFVQGIQASPIAPQVQVMPIAPELGVLMQVQQHLASGQAQRLIGLLDDASAALLIDLARSAGARVQWLGQHSATSERTAHRLLSAQVSHGCALQLGQHLNACGQGFRLHEQRLHSPAPTLEVATASRTRGGDQWAATLGYALAVLGSTDTGQAPLIASRPSALAGTYVSFSIAV
;
A
#
# COMPACT_ATOMS: atom_id res chain seq x y z
N MET A 1 52.56 2.76 -25.07
CA MET A 1 51.70 2.80 -23.88
C MET A 1 51.37 4.25 -23.57
N THR A 2 50.08 4.56 -23.66
CA THR A 2 49.28 5.67 -23.09
C THR A 2 49.88 7.08 -22.99
N ILE A 3 49.31 7.95 -23.83
CA ILE A 3 49.55 9.38 -24.02
C ILE A 3 48.80 10.21 -22.97
N GLU A 4 49.48 11.22 -22.42
CA GLU A 4 48.98 12.22 -21.48
C GLU A 4 48.05 13.28 -22.11
N ARG A 5 47.08 13.69 -21.27
CA ARG A 5 46.56 15.05 -21.04
C ARG A 5 46.34 15.99 -22.23
N ARG A 6 45.07 16.23 -22.57
CA ARG A 6 44.60 17.55 -23.03
C ARG A 6 43.26 17.90 -22.37
N ALA A 7 43.34 18.77 -21.37
CA ALA A 7 42.20 19.56 -20.91
C ALA A 7 42.04 20.75 -21.87
N LEU A 8 40.86 20.87 -22.49
CA LEU A 8 40.52 22.02 -23.31
C LEU A 8 39.70 22.99 -22.46
N LEU A 9 40.37 24.02 -21.95
CA LEU A 9 39.75 25.27 -21.53
C LEU A 9 39.68 26.23 -22.72
N LYS A 10 38.45 26.55 -23.16
CA LYS A 10 38.09 27.68 -24.04
C LYS A 10 36.66 28.07 -23.65
N GLY A 11 36.29 29.29 -23.30
CA GLY A 11 37.01 30.55 -23.13
C GLY A 11 36.10 31.55 -22.40
N MET A 12 36.73 32.57 -21.83
CA MET A 12 36.17 33.88 -21.45
C MET A 12 35.60 34.60 -22.70
N ALA A 13 34.80 35.66 -22.70
CA ALA A 13 34.12 36.57 -21.75
C ALA A 13 33.03 37.29 -22.62
N VAL A 14 32.04 38.00 -22.08
CA VAL A 14 31.97 39.46 -21.86
C VAL A 14 30.46 39.70 -21.64
N GLY A 15 29.99 40.22 -20.52
CA GLY A 15 29.92 41.66 -20.21
C GLY A 15 28.55 42.23 -20.64
N GLY A 16 27.75 42.70 -19.68
CA GLY A 16 26.48 43.38 -19.96
C GLY A 16 25.66 43.60 -18.70
N VAL A 17 25.85 44.76 -18.06
CA VAL A 17 25.04 45.27 -16.94
C VAL A 17 23.95 46.18 -17.53
N ALA A 18 22.81 46.23 -16.84
CA ALA A 18 21.70 47.19 -16.91
C ALA A 18 20.44 46.71 -17.66
N GLY A 19 19.33 46.70 -16.91
CA GLY A 19 17.99 46.45 -17.42
C GLY A 19 17.02 46.05 -16.31
N ILE A 20 16.79 46.91 -15.31
CA ILE A 20 15.57 46.81 -14.51
C ILE A 20 14.44 47.27 -15.44
N ALA A 21 13.66 46.32 -15.94
CA ALA A 21 12.35 46.57 -16.50
C ALA A 21 11.33 45.72 -15.73
N MET A 22 10.55 46.41 -14.90
CA MET A 22 9.30 45.91 -14.35
C MET A 22 8.38 45.53 -15.52
N ALA A 23 8.08 44.25 -15.68
CA ALA A 23 6.98 43.82 -16.53
C ALA A 23 6.51 42.42 -16.13
N SER A 24 5.27 42.40 -15.65
CA SER A 24 4.34 41.27 -15.57
C SER A 24 4.83 39.98 -14.92
N SER A 25 4.26 39.68 -13.75
CA SER A 25 4.14 38.34 -13.21
C SER A 25 3.56 37.39 -14.25
N GLY A 26 4.43 36.82 -15.08
CA GLY A 26 4.15 35.63 -15.85
C GLY A 26 4.02 34.50 -14.85
N LEU A 27 2.77 34.18 -14.48
CA LEU A 27 2.43 32.86 -13.95
C LEU A 27 2.76 31.84 -15.05
N GLY A 28 4.04 31.50 -15.12
CA GLY A 28 4.58 30.49 -16.01
C GLY A 28 3.93 29.17 -15.65
N LEU A 29 3.27 28.59 -16.66
CA LEU A 29 2.72 27.24 -16.67
C LEU A 29 3.84 26.21 -16.52
N ALA A 30 4.45 26.13 -15.34
CA ALA A 30 5.39 25.08 -14.97
C ALA A 30 4.63 23.91 -14.32
N ASN A 31 3.67 23.33 -15.05
CA ASN A 31 3.00 22.09 -14.64
C ASN A 31 3.09 20.99 -15.70
N THR A 32 3.97 21.15 -16.71
CA THR A 32 4.13 20.19 -17.81
C THR A 32 5.50 19.51 -17.88
N VAL A 33 6.47 19.90 -17.04
CA VAL A 33 7.79 19.22 -16.94
C VAL A 33 7.87 18.29 -15.73
N LEU A 34 7.07 18.54 -14.70
CA LEU A 34 6.65 17.49 -13.78
C LEU A 34 5.37 16.93 -14.37
N GLY A 35 5.53 16.03 -15.34
CA GLY A 35 4.48 15.07 -15.63
C GLY A 35 4.11 14.44 -14.30
N ARG A 36 3.09 14.98 -13.65
CA ARG A 36 2.33 14.29 -12.64
C ARG A 36 1.72 13.17 -13.45
N SER A 37 2.49 12.09 -13.60
CA SER A 37 1.92 10.80 -13.88
C SER A 37 0.87 10.68 -12.80
N THR A 38 -0.39 10.89 -13.16
CA THR A 38 -1.41 9.99 -12.69
C THR A 38 -0.81 8.64 -13.03
N SER A 39 -0.09 8.04 -12.09
CA SER A 39 0.38 6.66 -12.23
C SER A 39 -0.87 5.93 -12.66
N GLY A 40 -0.93 5.51 -13.93
CA GLY A 40 -2.18 5.01 -14.52
C GLY A 40 -2.73 4.01 -13.52
N GLN A 41 -3.88 4.31 -12.93
CA GLN A 41 -4.32 3.55 -11.78
C GLN A 41 -4.52 2.11 -12.27
N VAL A 42 -3.65 1.23 -11.77
CA VAL A 42 -3.65 -0.17 -12.17
C VAL A 42 -4.97 -0.76 -11.65
N PRO A 43 -5.77 -1.43 -12.50
CA PRO A 43 -7.00 -2.07 -12.08
C PRO A 43 -6.76 -2.88 -10.80
N THR A 44 -7.47 -2.52 -9.73
CA THR A 44 -7.27 -3.12 -8.41
C THR A 44 -8.46 -3.98 -8.05
N ARG A 45 -8.22 -5.27 -7.80
CA ARG A 45 -9.23 -6.20 -7.29
C ARG A 45 -8.97 -6.50 -5.84
N VAL A 46 -10.05 -6.56 -5.06
CA VAL A 46 -10.02 -6.82 -3.62
C VAL A 46 -10.57 -8.22 -3.38
N LEU A 47 -9.75 -9.06 -2.77
CA LEU A 47 -10.10 -10.44 -2.44
C LEU A 47 -10.26 -10.56 -0.92
N VAL A 48 -11.42 -11.02 -0.46
CA VAL A 48 -11.76 -11.03 0.97
C VAL A 48 -12.42 -12.33 1.38
N SER A 49 -12.14 -12.84 2.58
CA SER A 49 -12.91 -13.97 3.11
C SER A 49 -14.36 -13.52 3.37
N PRO A 50 -15.35 -14.43 3.36
CA PRO A 50 -16.76 -14.06 3.48
C PRO A 50 -17.08 -13.19 4.69
N GLU A 51 -16.46 -13.47 5.84
CA GLU A 51 -16.58 -12.69 7.08
C GLU A 51 -15.95 -11.29 6.99
N VAL A 52 -14.99 -11.10 6.10
CA VAL A 52 -14.31 -9.81 5.87
C VAL A 52 -15.09 -8.93 4.89
N ALA A 53 -15.89 -9.51 3.98
CA ALA A 53 -16.60 -8.78 2.93
C ALA A 53 -17.53 -7.67 3.47
N GLY A 54 -18.14 -7.90 4.64
CA GLY A 54 -19.00 -6.93 5.33
C GLY A 54 -18.29 -6.07 6.35
N SER A 55 -16.97 -6.14 6.51
CA SER A 55 -16.23 -5.59 7.65
C SER A 55 -15.75 -4.14 7.47
N ALA A 56 -15.10 -3.61 8.51
CA ALA A 56 -14.34 -2.36 8.46
C ALA A 56 -13.23 -2.33 7.41
N PHE A 57 -12.66 -3.48 7.04
CA PHE A 57 -11.62 -3.56 6.01
C PHE A 57 -12.08 -2.97 4.67
N VAL A 58 -13.24 -3.41 4.18
CA VAL A 58 -13.78 -2.97 2.88
C VAL A 58 -14.13 -1.48 2.92
N GLN A 59 -14.64 -0.97 4.04
CA GLN A 59 -14.88 0.47 4.19
C GLN A 59 -13.58 1.28 4.13
N GLY A 60 -12.50 0.78 4.73
CA GLY A 60 -11.18 1.38 4.62
C GLY A 60 -10.73 1.53 3.17
N ILE A 61 -10.94 0.50 2.35
CA ILE A 61 -10.67 0.55 0.92
C ILE A 61 -11.58 1.55 0.20
N GLN A 62 -12.87 1.54 0.50
CA GLN A 62 -13.85 2.46 -0.09
C GLN A 62 -13.60 3.93 0.26
N ALA A 63 -12.89 4.21 1.35
CA ALA A 63 -12.50 5.55 1.73
C ALA A 63 -11.22 6.05 1.01
N SER A 64 -10.57 5.21 0.20
CA SER A 64 -9.34 5.55 -0.51
C SER A 64 -9.60 6.19 -1.89
N PRO A 65 -8.62 6.89 -2.48
CA PRO A 65 -8.76 7.45 -3.82
C PRO A 65 -8.97 6.42 -4.94
N ILE A 66 -8.63 5.15 -4.72
CA ILE A 66 -8.83 4.10 -5.73
C ILE A 66 -10.24 3.50 -5.68
N ALA A 67 -11.07 3.87 -4.70
CA ALA A 67 -12.38 3.27 -4.46
C ALA A 67 -13.28 3.11 -5.71
N PRO A 68 -13.36 4.08 -6.64
CA PRO A 68 -14.19 3.94 -7.84
C PRO A 68 -13.79 2.80 -8.78
N GLN A 69 -12.56 2.28 -8.64
CA GLN A 69 -11.98 1.26 -9.51
C GLN A 69 -11.81 -0.09 -8.80
N VAL A 70 -12.25 -0.17 -7.55
CA VAL A 70 -12.14 -1.38 -6.75
C VAL A 70 -13.30 -2.31 -7.02
N GLN A 71 -12.99 -3.53 -7.43
CA GLN A 71 -13.95 -4.63 -7.44
C GLN A 71 -13.68 -5.55 -6.25
N VAL A 72 -14.64 -5.64 -5.32
CA VAL A 72 -14.57 -6.57 -4.17
C VAL A 72 -15.14 -7.92 -4.59
N MET A 73 -14.36 -8.97 -4.38
CA MET A 73 -14.69 -10.36 -4.66
C MET A 73 -14.52 -11.18 -3.38
N PRO A 74 -15.61 -11.65 -2.77
CA PRO A 74 -15.53 -12.63 -1.70
C PRO A 74 -14.92 -13.94 -2.22
N ILE A 75 -13.89 -14.43 -1.54
CA ILE A 75 -13.24 -15.70 -1.84
C ILE A 75 -13.79 -16.75 -0.88
N ALA A 76 -14.68 -17.60 -1.38
CA ALA A 76 -15.00 -18.86 -0.73
C ALA A 76 -13.98 -19.93 -1.17
N PRO A 77 -13.73 -20.99 -0.37
CA PRO A 77 -12.82 -22.09 -0.70
C PRO A 77 -13.36 -23.01 -1.81
N GLU A 78 -14.17 -22.48 -2.72
CA GLU A 78 -14.76 -23.21 -3.84
C GLU A 78 -13.81 -23.19 -5.04
N LEU A 79 -13.70 -24.33 -5.73
CA LEU A 79 -12.80 -24.48 -6.87
C LEU A 79 -13.03 -23.44 -7.98
N GLY A 80 -14.28 -23.07 -8.24
CA GLY A 80 -14.63 -22.06 -9.25
C GLY A 80 -14.02 -20.70 -8.97
N VAL A 81 -13.91 -20.33 -7.70
CA VAL A 81 -13.30 -19.06 -7.26
C VAL A 81 -11.78 -19.09 -7.45
N LEU A 82 -11.13 -20.20 -7.09
CA LEU A 82 -9.70 -20.38 -7.32
C LEU A 82 -9.35 -20.34 -8.82
N MET A 83 -10.20 -20.95 -9.67
CA MET A 83 -10.05 -20.88 -11.12
C MET A 83 -10.18 -19.45 -11.65
N GLN A 84 -11.10 -18.64 -11.11
CA GLN A 84 -11.18 -17.23 -11.47
C GLN A 84 -9.88 -16.51 -11.09
N VAL A 85 -9.36 -16.69 -9.87
CA VAL A 85 -8.08 -16.07 -9.45
C VAL A 85 -6.94 -16.49 -10.38
N GLN A 86 -6.84 -17.78 -10.72
CA GLN A 86 -5.84 -18.29 -11.65
C GLN A 86 -5.96 -17.66 -13.05
N GLN A 87 -7.17 -17.52 -13.59
CA GLN A 87 -7.40 -16.86 -14.88
C GLN A 87 -6.97 -15.39 -14.85
N HIS A 88 -7.20 -14.69 -13.73
CA HIS A 88 -6.72 -13.32 -13.57
C HIS A 88 -5.20 -13.26 -13.53
N LEU A 89 -4.56 -14.13 -12.74
CA LEU A 89 -3.10 -14.21 -12.68
C LEU A 89 -2.48 -14.55 -14.05
N ALA A 90 -3.14 -15.37 -14.85
CA ALA A 90 -2.68 -15.80 -16.17
C ALA A 90 -3.05 -14.84 -17.32
N SER A 91 -3.83 -13.78 -17.07
CA SER A 91 -4.36 -12.93 -18.15
C SER A 91 -3.30 -12.09 -18.87
N GLY A 92 -2.11 -11.93 -18.25
CA GLY A 92 -1.04 -11.05 -18.74
C GLY A 92 -1.38 -9.55 -18.68
N GLN A 93 -2.56 -9.18 -18.16
CA GLN A 93 -2.95 -7.80 -17.97
C GLN A 93 -2.36 -7.28 -16.66
N ALA A 94 -1.70 -6.12 -16.73
CA ALA A 94 -1.20 -5.43 -15.56
C ALA A 94 -2.36 -5.11 -14.61
N GLN A 95 -2.36 -5.75 -13.44
CA GLN A 95 -3.38 -5.55 -12.43
C GLN A 95 -2.78 -5.71 -11.02
N ARG A 96 -3.51 -5.22 -10.03
CA ARG A 96 -3.14 -5.35 -8.62
C ARG A 96 -4.21 -6.13 -7.88
N LEU A 97 -3.79 -7.17 -7.17
CA LEU A 97 -4.64 -7.88 -6.24
C LEU A 97 -4.28 -7.42 -4.83
N ILE A 98 -5.25 -6.92 -4.08
CA ILE A 98 -5.11 -6.66 -2.65
C ILE A 98 -6.15 -7.49 -1.90
N GLY A 99 -5.94 -7.73 -0.62
CA GLY A 99 -6.91 -8.53 0.10
C GLY A 99 -6.64 -8.71 1.57
N LEU A 100 -7.62 -9.31 2.22
CA LEU A 100 -7.58 -9.78 3.60
C LEU A 100 -8.37 -11.10 3.67
N LEU A 101 -7.66 -12.20 3.77
CA LEU A 101 -8.20 -13.56 3.78
C LEU A 101 -7.90 -14.26 5.10
N ASP A 102 -8.60 -15.35 5.38
CA ASP A 102 -8.19 -16.35 6.36
C ASP A 102 -6.85 -17.01 5.95
N ASP A 103 -6.16 -17.60 6.92
CA ASP A 103 -4.82 -18.16 6.73
C ASP A 103 -4.76 -19.25 5.65
N ALA A 104 -5.81 -20.09 5.55
CA ALA A 104 -5.84 -21.22 4.62
C ALA A 104 -6.02 -20.73 3.17
N SER A 105 -7.01 -19.86 2.94
CA SER A 105 -7.28 -19.29 1.62
C SER A 105 -6.13 -18.42 1.13
N ALA A 106 -5.49 -17.67 2.04
CA ALA A 106 -4.33 -16.87 1.73
C ALA A 106 -3.12 -17.72 1.29
N ALA A 107 -2.85 -18.83 1.97
CA ALA A 107 -1.73 -19.71 1.62
C ALA A 107 -1.84 -20.21 0.17
N LEU A 108 -3.03 -20.66 -0.23
CA LEU A 108 -3.30 -21.11 -1.60
C LEU A 108 -3.15 -19.97 -2.62
N LEU A 109 -3.71 -18.81 -2.32
CA LEU A 109 -3.65 -17.67 -3.23
C LEU A 109 -2.22 -17.16 -3.46
N ILE A 110 -1.42 -17.09 -2.39
CA ILE A 110 -0.02 -16.66 -2.48
C ILE A 110 0.81 -17.66 -3.28
N ASP A 111 0.57 -18.96 -3.12
CA ASP A 111 1.24 -20.00 -3.90
C ASP A 111 0.88 -19.92 -5.40
N LEU A 112 -0.41 -19.74 -5.71
CA LEU A 112 -0.89 -19.50 -7.08
C LEU A 112 -0.26 -18.25 -7.69
N ALA A 113 -0.23 -17.13 -6.95
CA ALA A 113 0.38 -15.89 -7.42
C ALA A 113 1.87 -16.07 -7.73
N ARG A 114 2.61 -16.74 -6.83
CA ARG A 114 4.05 -17.00 -7.02
C ARG A 114 4.33 -17.91 -8.20
N SER A 115 3.54 -18.98 -8.38
CA SER A 115 3.69 -19.91 -9.51
C SER A 115 3.36 -19.25 -10.86
N ALA A 116 2.47 -18.26 -10.87
CA ALA A 116 2.19 -17.42 -12.04
C ALA A 116 3.25 -16.33 -12.31
N GLY A 117 4.28 -16.21 -11.47
CA GLY A 117 5.32 -15.18 -11.61
C GLY A 117 4.91 -13.79 -11.12
N ALA A 118 3.76 -13.66 -10.44
CA ALA A 118 3.32 -12.41 -9.86
C ALA A 118 4.22 -11.99 -8.68
N ARG A 119 4.31 -10.68 -8.45
CA ARG A 119 5.19 -10.07 -7.45
C ARG A 119 4.41 -9.70 -6.20
N VAL A 120 4.71 -10.37 -5.09
CA VAL A 120 4.17 -10.01 -3.77
C VAL A 120 4.89 -8.77 -3.24
N GLN A 121 4.17 -7.64 -3.17
CA GLN A 121 4.67 -6.35 -2.72
C GLN A 121 4.47 -6.12 -1.21
N TRP A 122 3.47 -6.77 -0.66
CA TRP A 122 3.12 -6.75 0.76
C TRP A 122 2.53 -8.10 1.15
N LEU A 123 2.93 -8.61 2.31
CA LEU A 123 2.30 -9.74 2.98
C LEU A 123 2.23 -9.43 4.48
N GLY A 124 1.03 -9.40 5.05
CA GLY A 124 0.81 -9.14 6.46
C GLY A 124 0.07 -10.29 7.13
N GLN A 125 0.56 -10.76 8.28
CA GLN A 125 -0.18 -11.64 9.17
C GLN A 125 -0.76 -10.79 10.30
N HIS A 126 -2.03 -10.99 10.60
CA HIS A 126 -2.79 -10.20 11.56
C HIS A 126 -3.51 -11.12 12.52
N SER A 127 -3.38 -10.86 13.82
CA SER A 127 -4.22 -11.48 14.84
C SER A 127 -4.95 -10.38 15.60
N ALA A 128 -6.27 -10.49 15.72
CA ALA A 128 -7.10 -9.53 16.44
C ALA A 128 -7.86 -10.22 17.57
N THR A 129 -7.79 -9.63 18.76
CA THR A 129 -8.65 -9.96 19.91
C THR A 129 -9.43 -8.72 20.34
N SER A 130 -10.33 -8.88 21.32
CA SER A 130 -11.09 -7.76 21.90
C SER A 130 -10.20 -6.67 22.53
N GLU A 131 -8.98 -7.00 22.93
CA GLU A 131 -8.09 -6.10 23.67
C GLU A 131 -6.96 -5.55 22.80
N ARG A 132 -6.43 -6.36 21.88
CA ARG A 132 -5.22 -6.02 21.14
C ARG A 132 -5.18 -6.60 19.74
N THR A 133 -4.42 -5.96 18.88
CA THR A 133 -4.05 -6.49 17.57
C THR A 133 -2.54 -6.74 17.49
N ALA A 134 -2.14 -7.73 16.71
CA ALA A 134 -0.74 -7.96 16.37
C ALA A 134 -0.61 -8.09 14.86
N HIS A 135 0.38 -7.42 14.30
CA HIS A 135 0.60 -7.35 12.86
C HIS A 135 2.08 -7.65 12.58
N ARG A 136 2.33 -8.68 11.77
CA ARG A 136 3.67 -9.00 11.26
C ARG A 136 3.65 -8.80 9.76
N LEU A 137 4.53 -7.95 9.25
CA LEU A 137 4.55 -7.54 7.85
C LEU A 137 5.85 -7.94 7.18
N LEU A 138 5.74 -8.39 5.94
CA LEU A 138 6.81 -8.49 4.97
C LEU A 138 6.54 -7.47 3.86
N SER A 139 7.45 -6.52 3.68
CA SER A 139 7.31 -5.43 2.70
C SER A 139 8.42 -5.47 1.66
N ALA A 140 8.06 -5.24 0.40
CA ALA A 140 9.01 -4.98 -0.67
C ALA A 140 9.32 -3.47 -0.75
N GLN A 141 10.34 -3.09 -1.52
CA GLN A 141 10.74 -1.68 -1.66
C GLN A 141 9.60 -0.75 -2.12
N VAL A 142 8.65 -1.25 -2.90
CA VAL A 142 7.49 -0.49 -3.39
C VAL A 142 6.45 -0.17 -2.31
N SER A 143 6.47 -0.88 -1.18
CA SER A 143 5.62 -0.62 -0.01
C SER A 143 6.37 0.10 1.12
N HIS A 144 7.51 0.72 0.78
CA HIS A 144 8.30 1.49 1.74
C HIS A 144 7.45 2.57 2.42
N GLY A 145 7.56 2.65 3.75
CA GLY A 145 6.81 3.62 4.56
C GLY A 145 5.37 3.22 4.88
N CYS A 146 4.75 2.29 4.13
CA CYS A 146 3.37 1.86 4.39
C CYS A 146 3.20 1.22 5.78
N ALA A 147 4.20 0.46 6.25
CA ALA A 147 4.17 -0.10 7.60
C ALA A 147 4.21 0.99 8.69
N LEU A 148 5.05 2.02 8.51
CA LEU A 148 5.12 3.14 9.45
C LEU A 148 3.80 3.91 9.49
N GLN A 149 3.21 4.21 8.32
CA GLN A 149 1.91 4.87 8.22
C GLN A 149 0.80 4.04 8.88
N LEU A 150 0.78 2.72 8.66
CA LEU A 150 -0.12 1.81 9.35
C LEU A 150 0.06 1.91 10.87
N GLY A 151 1.29 1.88 11.38
CA GLY A 151 1.59 2.02 12.81
C GLY A 151 1.12 3.35 13.39
N GLN A 152 1.30 4.46 12.66
CA GLN A 152 0.81 5.79 13.06
C GLN A 152 -0.71 5.83 13.15
N HIS A 153 -1.41 5.26 12.17
CA HIS A 153 -2.86 5.21 12.17
C HIS A 153 -3.40 4.29 13.27
N LEU A 154 -2.84 3.09 13.44
CA LEU A 154 -3.20 2.18 14.53
C LEU A 154 -3.04 2.87 15.90
N ASN A 155 -1.97 3.65 16.08
CA ASN A 155 -1.77 4.44 17.29
C ASN A 155 -2.88 5.47 17.48
N ALA A 156 -3.28 6.19 16.42
CA ALA A 156 -4.37 7.17 16.50
C ALA A 156 -5.71 6.57 16.92
N CYS A 157 -5.95 5.28 16.63
CA CYS A 157 -7.19 4.57 16.97
C CYS A 157 -7.34 4.28 18.48
N GLY A 158 -6.23 4.28 19.23
CA GLY A 158 -6.24 4.03 20.67
C GLY A 158 -6.37 2.56 21.11
N GLN A 159 -6.67 1.63 20.19
CA GLN A 159 -6.59 0.19 20.44
C GLN A 159 -5.12 -0.23 20.66
N GLY A 160 -4.87 -1.13 21.60
CA GLY A 160 -3.52 -1.66 21.81
C GLY A 160 -3.06 -2.46 20.60
N PHE A 161 -1.84 -2.23 20.11
CA PHE A 161 -1.32 -2.98 18.97
C PHE A 161 0.17 -3.30 19.13
N ARG A 162 0.61 -4.33 18.41
CA ARG A 162 2.02 -4.60 18.11
C ARG A 162 2.18 -4.72 16.59
N LEU A 163 3.18 -4.04 16.05
CA LEU A 163 3.52 -4.03 14.64
C LEU A 163 5.01 -4.39 14.49
N HIS A 164 5.30 -5.38 13.67
CA HIS A 164 6.65 -5.78 13.29
C HIS A 164 6.74 -5.84 11.77
N GLU A 165 7.64 -5.09 11.15
CA GLU A 165 7.94 -5.10 9.72
C GLU A 165 9.32 -5.69 9.46
N GLN A 166 9.41 -6.62 8.51
CA GLN A 166 10.66 -7.05 7.90
C GLN A 166 10.65 -6.65 6.41
N ARG A 167 11.65 -5.85 6.02
CA ARG A 167 11.81 -5.38 4.63
C ARG A 167 12.62 -6.40 3.84
N LEU A 168 12.04 -6.87 2.75
CA LEU A 168 12.71 -7.80 1.84
C LEU A 168 13.70 -7.03 0.96
N HIS A 169 14.91 -7.58 0.80
CA HIS A 169 15.96 -7.03 -0.07
C HIS A 169 16.39 -5.59 0.26
N SER A 170 16.22 -5.17 1.52
CA SER A 170 16.63 -3.85 2.00
C SER A 170 17.58 -4.00 3.20
N PRO A 171 18.66 -3.21 3.27
CA PRO A 171 19.52 -3.15 4.46
C PRO A 171 18.92 -2.29 5.58
N ALA A 172 17.74 -1.68 5.35
CA ALA A 172 17.07 -0.87 6.37
C ALA A 172 16.67 -1.73 7.57
N PRO A 173 16.72 -1.17 8.80
CA PRO A 173 16.35 -1.90 10.00
C PRO A 173 14.88 -2.32 9.96
N THR A 174 14.57 -3.40 10.68
CA THR A 174 13.19 -3.80 10.96
C THR A 174 12.47 -2.69 11.73
N LEU A 175 11.18 -2.49 11.43
CA LEU A 175 10.34 -1.56 12.17
C LEU A 175 9.58 -2.34 13.24
N GLU A 176 9.75 -1.96 14.51
CA GLU A 176 8.97 -2.49 15.61
C GLU A 176 8.29 -1.34 16.36
N VAL A 177 6.97 -1.41 16.47
CA VAL A 177 6.16 -0.42 17.17
C VAL A 177 5.10 -1.13 17.99
N ALA A 178 4.88 -0.69 19.23
CA ALA A 178 3.78 -1.19 20.05
C ALA A 178 3.20 -0.08 20.90
N THR A 179 1.90 -0.17 21.19
CA THR A 179 1.23 0.70 22.16
C THR A 179 0.31 -0.13 23.05
N ALA A 180 0.21 0.28 24.31
CA ALA A 180 -0.85 -0.20 25.19
C ALA A 180 -2.21 0.34 24.73
N SER A 181 -3.28 -0.37 25.09
CA SER A 181 -4.66 0.07 24.85
C SER A 181 -4.98 1.31 25.70
N ARG A 182 -5.59 2.31 25.07
CA ARG A 182 -6.15 3.52 25.71
C ARG A 182 -7.67 3.53 25.69
N THR A 183 -8.26 2.77 24.77
CA THR A 183 -9.70 2.63 24.55
C THR A 183 -10.05 1.16 24.29
N ARG A 184 -11.32 0.78 24.50
CA ARG A 184 -11.79 -0.58 24.19
C ARG A 184 -11.62 -0.87 22.69
N GLY A 185 -11.29 -2.12 22.39
CA GLY A 185 -11.03 -2.58 21.03
C GLY A 185 -12.22 -2.38 20.09
N GLY A 186 -11.90 -2.17 18.82
CA GLY A 186 -12.86 -1.95 17.77
C GLY A 186 -12.29 -2.35 16.42
N ASP A 187 -13.08 -2.09 15.38
CA ASP A 187 -12.84 -2.57 14.02
C ASP A 187 -11.92 -1.65 13.21
N GLN A 188 -11.46 -0.56 13.82
CA GLN A 188 -10.70 0.49 13.15
C GLN A 188 -9.35 -0.01 12.61
N TRP A 189 -8.75 -1.03 13.20
CA TRP A 189 -7.52 -1.64 12.68
C TRP A 189 -7.72 -2.17 11.25
N ALA A 190 -8.87 -2.80 10.99
CA ALA A 190 -9.18 -3.39 9.70
C ALA A 190 -9.43 -2.29 8.65
N ALA A 191 -10.14 -1.23 9.03
CA ALA A 191 -10.31 -0.03 8.20
C ALA A 191 -8.97 0.58 7.80
N THR A 192 -8.10 0.74 8.80
CA THR A 192 -6.77 1.32 8.61
C THR A 192 -5.95 0.47 7.65
N LEU A 193 -5.98 -0.85 7.82
CA LEU A 193 -5.29 -1.79 6.94
C LEU A 193 -5.84 -1.73 5.51
N GLY A 194 -7.17 -1.72 5.34
CA GLY A 194 -7.81 -1.64 4.03
C GLY A 194 -7.41 -0.38 3.27
N TYR A 195 -7.45 0.78 3.95
CA TYR A 195 -7.00 2.04 3.38
C TYR A 195 -5.51 1.98 3.01
N ALA A 196 -4.65 1.49 3.92
CA ALA A 196 -3.20 1.39 3.70
C ALA A 196 -2.85 0.52 2.48
N LEU A 197 -3.53 -0.61 2.27
CA LEU A 197 -3.33 -1.45 1.08
C LEU A 197 -3.82 -0.76 -0.20
N ALA A 198 -4.92 -0.02 -0.11
CA ALA A 198 -5.50 0.67 -1.26
C ALA A 198 -4.57 1.79 -1.77
N VAL A 199 -3.94 2.53 -0.85
CA VAL A 199 -2.98 3.60 -1.16
C VAL A 199 -1.52 3.12 -1.27
N LEU A 200 -1.27 1.81 -1.15
CA LEU A 200 0.07 1.25 -1.23
C LEU A 200 0.80 1.67 -2.51
N GLY A 201 2.02 2.17 -2.37
CA GLY A 201 2.85 2.64 -3.49
C GLY A 201 2.44 4.01 -4.05
N SER A 202 1.46 4.68 -3.44
CA SER A 202 1.11 6.07 -3.75
C SER A 202 1.81 7.05 -2.80
N THR A 203 1.78 8.34 -3.13
CA THR A 203 2.24 9.42 -2.25
C THR A 203 1.16 9.89 -1.28
N ASP A 204 0.04 9.16 -1.16
CA ASP A 204 -1.08 9.54 -0.31
C ASP A 204 -0.73 9.32 1.18
N THR A 205 -0.73 10.41 1.94
CA THR A 205 -0.49 10.44 3.38
C THR A 205 -1.78 10.58 4.20
N GLY A 206 -2.93 10.42 3.56
CA GLY A 206 -4.24 10.43 4.19
C GLY A 206 -4.44 9.26 5.15
N GLN A 207 -5.57 9.28 5.85
CA GLN A 207 -5.91 8.29 6.86
C GLN A 207 -7.27 7.67 6.59
N ALA A 208 -7.44 6.42 7.04
CA ALA A 208 -8.77 5.81 7.06
C ALA A 208 -9.70 6.64 7.96
N PRO A 209 -10.93 6.93 7.53
CA PRO A 209 -11.91 7.59 8.38
C PRO A 209 -12.20 6.73 9.61
N LEU A 210 -12.54 7.39 10.73
CA LEU A 210 -13.01 6.70 11.92
C LEU A 210 -14.35 6.02 11.62
N ILE A 211 -14.40 4.71 11.80
CA ILE A 211 -15.61 3.92 11.60
C ILE A 211 -16.38 3.87 12.92
N ALA A 212 -17.68 4.15 12.85
CA ALA A 212 -18.58 3.98 13.99
C ALA A 212 -18.52 2.54 14.51
N SER A 213 -18.49 2.38 15.83
CA SER A 213 -18.41 1.07 16.50
C SER A 213 -19.42 0.09 15.93
N ARG A 214 -18.93 -0.99 15.31
CA ARG A 214 -19.76 -2.07 14.76
C ARG A 214 -19.96 -3.17 15.80
N PRO A 215 -21.12 -3.86 15.77
CA PRO A 215 -21.43 -4.89 16.76
C PRO A 215 -20.54 -6.15 16.68
N SER A 216 -19.89 -6.42 15.54
CA SER A 216 -18.97 -7.55 15.40
C SER A 216 -17.63 -7.09 14.86
N ALA A 217 -16.67 -6.84 15.76
CA ALA A 217 -15.30 -6.59 15.34
C ALA A 217 -14.66 -7.85 14.75
N LEU A 218 -13.90 -7.72 13.67
CA LEU A 218 -13.08 -8.79 13.12
C LEU A 218 -12.10 -9.27 14.20
N ALA A 219 -12.24 -10.53 14.58
CA ALA A 219 -11.41 -11.23 15.55
C ALA A 219 -10.95 -12.56 14.95
N GLY A 220 -9.75 -13.01 15.31
CA GLY A 220 -9.11 -14.18 14.72
C GLY A 220 -7.82 -13.84 13.98
N THR A 221 -7.41 -14.72 13.09
CA THR A 221 -6.20 -14.59 12.27
C THR A 221 -6.52 -14.36 10.81
N TYR A 222 -5.82 -13.40 10.21
CA TYR A 222 -6.03 -13.00 8.83
C TYR A 222 -4.70 -12.67 8.16
N VAL A 223 -4.63 -12.90 6.86
CA VAL A 223 -3.49 -12.54 6.02
C VAL A 223 -3.91 -11.44 5.04
N SER A 224 -3.21 -10.31 5.07
CA SER A 224 -3.30 -9.30 4.04
C SER A 224 -2.22 -9.43 2.99
N PHE A 225 -2.50 -8.97 1.78
CA PHE A 225 -1.52 -8.96 0.71
C PHE A 225 -1.73 -7.81 -0.26
N SER A 226 -0.66 -7.48 -0.98
CA SER A 226 -0.69 -6.70 -2.22
C SER A 226 0.22 -7.40 -3.23
N ILE A 227 -0.34 -7.75 -4.38
CA ILE A 227 0.31 -8.53 -5.43
C ILE A 227 0.18 -7.75 -6.73
N ALA A 228 1.31 -7.50 -7.38
CA ALA A 228 1.34 -7.00 -8.75
C ALA A 228 1.44 -8.18 -9.71
N VAL A 229 0.50 -8.23 -10.65
CA VAL A 229 0.44 -9.22 -11.74
C VAL A 229 0.97 -8.57 -13.01
#